data_AF-A0A535J167-F1
#
_entry.id   AF-A0A535J167-F1
#
_cell.length_a   1.000
_cell.length_b   1.000
_cell.length_c   1.000
_cell.angle_alpha   90.00
_cell.angle_beta   90.00
_cell.angle_gamma   90.00
#
_symmetry.space_group_name_H-M   'P 1'
#
loop_
_entity.id
_entity.type
_entity.pdbx_description
1 polymer ?
#
loop_
_entity_poly.entity_id
_entity_poly.type
_entity_poly.pdbx_seq_one_letter_code
_entity_poly.pdbx_strand_id
1 'polypeptide(L)' 'MARLVRKCTQCGNVDSRQSWSSADEAAKQNAFDGKWSCSSCAWTDFELVEAEGDTAEQRNPVNAG' A
#
# COMPACT_ATOMS: atom_id res chain seq x y z
N MET A 1 2.59 2.81 13.01
CA MET A 1 1.17 2.60 12.63
C MET A 1 1.20 2.17 11.18
N ALA A 2 0.75 0.95 10.89
CA ALA A 2 0.66 0.46 9.51
C ALA A 2 -0.24 1.41 8.71
N ARG A 3 0.20 1.79 7.52
CA ARG A 3 -0.55 2.65 6.60
C ARG A 3 -0.82 1.84 5.36
N LEU A 4 -2.07 1.71 4.95
CA LEU A 4 -2.45 1.11 3.68
C LEU A 4 -2.28 2.12 2.55
N VAL A 5 -1.77 1.68 1.42
CA VAL A 5 -1.61 2.44 0.18
C VAL A 5 -2.14 1.62 -0.99
N ARG A 6 -2.45 2.28 -2.10
CA ARG A 6 -2.91 1.57 -3.30
C ARG A 6 -1.71 0.97 -4.03
N LYS A 7 -1.81 -0.28 -4.43
CA LYS A 7 -0.90 -0.94 -5.35
C LYS A 7 -1.66 -1.34 -6.59
N CYS A 8 -1.17 -0.93 -7.75
CA CYS A 8 -1.74 -1.32 -9.03
C CYS A 8 -1.58 -2.82 -9.23
N THR A 9 -2.69 -3.53 -9.48
CA THR A 9 -2.68 -4.98 -9.73
C THR A 9 -2.08 -5.34 -11.09
N GLN A 10 -2.04 -4.40 -12.03
CA GLN A 10 -1.53 -4.62 -13.39
C GLN A 10 0.00 -4.48 -13.49
N CYS A 11 0.58 -3.45 -12.87
CA CYS A 11 2.01 -3.15 -13.00
C CYS A 11 2.78 -3.20 -11.68
N GLY A 12 2.10 -3.42 -10.55
CA GLY A 12 2.70 -3.45 -9.22
C GLY A 12 3.08 -2.08 -8.66
N ASN A 13 2.78 -0.98 -9.36
CA ASN A 13 3.13 0.37 -8.90
C ASN A 13 2.38 0.73 -7.61
N VAL A 14 3.13 1.15 -6.59
CA VAL A 14 2.59 1.59 -5.30
C VAL A 14 2.38 3.11 -5.33
N ASP A 15 1.16 3.55 -5.05
CA ASP A 15 0.77 4.94 -4.95
C ASP A 15 0.68 5.36 -3.48
N SER A 16 1.76 5.95 -2.97
CA SER A 16 1.86 6.46 -1.61
C SER A 16 1.35 7.89 -1.44
N ARG A 17 0.77 8.48 -2.49
CA ARG A 17 0.17 9.84 -2.45
C ARG A 17 -1.00 9.94 -1.50
N GLN A 18 -1.72 8.83 -1.34
CA GLN A 18 -2.77 8.69 -0.35
C GLN A 18 -2.49 7.44 0.47
N SER A 19 -2.66 7.57 1.78
CA SER A 19 -2.49 6.46 2.71
C SER A 19 -3.60 6.48 3.75
N TRP A 20 -4.05 5.30 4.14
CA TRP A 20 -5.15 5.13 5.09
C TRP A 20 -4.71 4.27 6.26
N SER A 21 -5.32 4.48 7.42
CA SER A 21 -5.04 3.64 8.59
C SER A 21 -5.65 2.24 8.47
N SER A 22 -6.74 2.10 7.71
CA SER A 22 -7.50 0.85 7.52
C SER A 22 -8.29 0.87 6.20
N ALA A 23 -8.72 -0.30 5.72
CA ALA A 23 -9.55 -0.42 4.51
C ALA A 23 -10.90 0.32 4.65
N ASP A 24 -11.48 0.36 5.85
CA ASP A 24 -12.72 1.10 6.14
C ASP A 24 -12.55 2.63 5.94
N GLU A 25 -11.42 3.18 6.40
CA GLU A 25 -11.06 4.58 6.18
C GLU A 25 -10.81 4.87 4.70
N ALA A 26 -10.18 3.93 3.98
CA ALA A 26 -10.03 4.03 2.53
C ALA A 26 -11.41 4.08 1.84
N ALA A 27 -12.35 3.21 2.22
CA ALA A 27 -13.70 3.22 1.68
C ALA A 27 -14.42 4.56 1.96
N LYS A 28 -14.33 5.09 3.19
CA LYS A 28 -14.90 6.41 3.54
C LYS A 28 -14.32 7.57 2.73
N GLN A 29 -13.03 7.49 2.38
CA GLN A 29 -12.37 8.47 1.53
C GLN A 29 -12.58 8.21 0.04
N ASN A 30 -13.58 7.41 -0.33
CA ASN A 30 -13.93 7.09 -1.71
C ASN A 30 -12.76 6.44 -2.45
N ALA A 31 -11.93 5.65 -1.74
CA ALA A 31 -10.70 5.16 -2.33
C ALA A 31 -10.95 4.24 -3.52
N PHE A 32 -12.09 3.52 -3.50
CA PHE A 32 -12.55 2.54 -4.48
C PHE A 32 -13.60 3.07 -5.47
N ASP A 33 -13.85 4.39 -5.50
CA ASP A 33 -14.90 5.03 -6.33
C ASP A 33 -14.60 5.00 -7.85
N GLY A 34 -13.63 4.18 -8.29
CA GLY A 34 -13.21 4.06 -9.69
C GLY A 34 -12.51 5.28 -10.28
N LYS A 35 -12.38 6.38 -9.53
CA LYS A 35 -11.70 7.61 -9.95
C LYS A 35 -10.17 7.52 -9.89
N TRP A 36 -9.64 6.52 -9.20
CA TRP A 36 -8.20 6.33 -9.14
C TRP A 36 -7.71 5.66 -10.42
N SER A 37 -6.59 6.17 -10.93
CA SER A 37 -5.88 5.61 -12.08
C SER A 37 -4.39 5.58 -11.77
N CYS A 38 -3.77 4.43 -12.06
CA CYS A 38 -2.35 4.23 -11.85
C CYS A 38 -1.56 5.23 -12.70
N SER A 39 -0.67 6.02 -12.09
CA SER A 39 0.15 6.99 -12.82
C SER A 39 1.16 6.34 -13.78
N SER A 40 1.43 5.04 -13.64
CA SER A 40 2.39 4.30 -14.47
C SER A 40 1.76 3.68 -15.72
N CYS A 41 0.56 3.09 -15.58
CA CYS A 41 -0.09 2.33 -16.67
C CYS A 41 -1.55 2.74 -16.96
N ALA A 42 -2.06 3.78 -16.32
CA ALA A 42 -3.44 4.25 -16.39
C ALA A 42 -4.52 3.22 -15.99
N TRP A 43 -4.11 2.10 -15.39
CA TRP A 43 -5.03 1.06 -14.92
C TRP A 43 -5.81 1.53 -13.70
N THR A 44 -7.10 1.18 -13.64
CA THR A 44 -8.02 1.65 -12.60
C THR A 44 -8.18 0.67 -11.44
N ASP A 45 -7.71 -0.57 -11.61
CA ASP A 45 -7.77 -1.59 -10.56
C ASP A 45 -6.54 -1.55 -9.65
N PHE A 46 -6.78 -1.72 -8.35
CA PHE A 46 -5.75 -1.70 -7.32
C PHE A 46 -6.16 -2.55 -6.13
N GLU A 47 -5.15 -2.99 -5.39
CA GLU A 47 -5.27 -3.61 -4.08
C GLU A 47 -4.73 -2.66 -3.01
N LEU A 48 -5.23 -2.76 -1.79
CA LEU A 48 -4.65 -2.05 -0.65
C LEU A 48 -3.57 -2.93 -0.03
N VAL A 49 -2.34 -2.42 -0.04
CA VAL A 49 -1.20 -3.06 0.61
C VAL A 49 -0.69 -2.17 1.74
N GLU A 50 -0.05 -2.77 2.72
CA GLU A 50 0.67 -2.00 3.73
C GLU A 50 1.83 -1.27 3.05
N ALA A 51 1.85 0.06 3.13
CA ALA A 51 3.04 0.85 2.86
C ALA A 51 4.07 0.44 3.90
N GLU A 52 5.03 -0.35 3.44
CA GLU A 52 6.24 -0.66 4.18
C GLU A 52 6.99 0.65 4.44
N GLY A 53 6.60 1.36 5.49
CA GLY A 53 7.50 2.21 6.22
C GLY A 53 8.40 1.28 7.02
N ASP A 54 9.61 1.04 6.51
CA ASP A 54 10.66 0.27 7.17
C ASP A 54 10.28 -1.19 7.52
N THR A 55 10.28 -2.05 6.50
CA THR A 55 10.96 -3.35 6.66
C THR A 55 12.42 -3.19 6.24
N ALA A 56 13.12 -2.21 6.82
CA ALA A 56 14.57 -2.23 6.81
C ALA A 56 15.03 -2.87 8.12
N GLU A 57 15.60 -4.07 7.98
CA GLU A 57 16.69 -4.56 8.82
C GLU A 57 16.39 -5.04 10.27
N GLN A 58 16.09 -6.33 10.37
CA GLN A 58 16.97 -7.30 11.04
C GLN A 58 17.72 -6.87 12.33
N ARG A 59 17.26 -7.34 13.49
CA ARG A 59 18.09 -7.71 14.67
C ARG A 59 17.35 -8.86 15.35
N ASN A 60 17.84 -10.09 15.48
CA ASN A 60 19.17 -10.67 15.37
C ASN A 60 18.98 -12.20 15.46
N PRO A 61 19.60 -13.09 14.67
CA PRO A 61 19.59 -14.52 14.99
C PRO A 61 20.53 -14.76 16.18
N VAL A 62 20.02 -14.68 17.41
CA VAL A 62 20.77 -15.15 18.59
C VAL A 62 20.75 -16.68 18.63
N ASN A 63 21.67 -17.30 17.90
CA ASN A 63 22.23 -18.60 18.26
C ASN A 63 23.63 -18.37 18.81
N ALA A 64 23.75 -18.36 20.14
CA ALA A 64 25.03 -18.51 20.82
C ALA A 64 25.12 -19.98 21.27
N GLY A 65 26.13 -20.67 20.75
CA GLY A 65 26.49 -22.04 21.15
C GLY A 65 27.33 -22.09 22.42
#